data_AF-X1H1Q8-F1
#
_entry.id   AF-X1H1Q8-F1
#
_cell.length_a   1.000
_cell.length_b   1.000
_cell.length_c   1.000
_cell.angle_alpha   90.00
_cell.angle_beta   90.00
_cell.angle_gamma   90.00
#
_symmetry.space_group_name_H-M   'P 1'
#
loop_
_entity.id
_entity.type
_entity.pdbx_description
1 polymer ?
#
loop_
_entity_poly.entity_id
_entity_poly.type
_entity_poly.pdbx_seq_one_letter_code
_entity_poly.pdbx_strand_id
1 'polypeptide(L)'
;MKGKMKGVLGVALTLVLLVSLTAGLAAPAAADPGTLKFSTLALPKVDADGDYWTYSGSDVGAIDISPDGETLFAAVEKGGDWQVMKSS
;
A
#
# COMPACT_ATOMS: atom_id res chain seq x y z
N MET A 1 -18.40 -41.66 41.49
CA MET A 1 -17.19 -40.86 41.25
C MET A 1 -16.92 -40.55 39.77
N LYS A 2 -17.19 -41.49 38.84
CA LYS A 2 -16.93 -41.32 37.39
C LYS A 2 -17.62 -40.12 36.71
N GLY A 3 -18.81 -39.71 37.15
CA GLY A 3 -19.51 -38.54 36.60
C GLY A 3 -18.91 -37.20 37.02
N LYS A 4 -18.39 -37.11 38.25
CA LYS A 4 -17.77 -35.88 38.79
C LYS A 4 -16.44 -35.57 38.10
N MET A 5 -15.66 -36.60 37.73
CA MET A 5 -14.40 -36.43 36.99
C MET A 5 -14.61 -35.85 35.58
N LYS A 6 -15.70 -36.22 34.89
CA LYS A 6 -16.01 -35.67 33.56
C LYS A 6 -16.34 -34.17 33.62
N GLY A 7 -17.06 -33.74 34.66
CA GLY A 7 -17.36 -32.33 34.89
C GLY A 7 -16.11 -31.51 35.22
N VAL A 8 -15.23 -32.02 36.09
CA VAL A 8 -13.98 -31.35 36.45
C VAL A 8 -13.02 -31.24 35.27
N LEU A 9 -12.92 -32.30 34.45
CA LEU A 9 -12.06 -32.30 33.26
C LEU A 9 -12.55 -31.30 32.19
N GLY A 10 -13.87 -31.20 31.99
CA GLY A 10 -14.45 -30.22 31.07
C GLY A 10 -14.17 -28.78 31.51
N VAL A 11 -14.39 -28.48 32.79
CA VAL A 11 -14.12 -27.14 33.35
C VAL A 11 -12.64 -26.79 33.25
N ALA A 12 -11.74 -27.74 33.57
CA ALA A 12 -10.30 -27.53 33.45
C ALA A 12 -9.86 -27.27 32.01
N LEU A 13 -10.37 -28.03 31.04
CA LEU A 13 -10.04 -27.84 29.62
C LEU A 13 -10.52 -26.47 29.11
N THR A 14 -11.71 -26.04 29.55
CA THR A 14 -12.28 -24.75 29.16
C THR A 14 -11.44 -23.59 29.71
N LEU A 15 -10.97 -23.71 30.96
CA LEU A 15 -10.06 -22.74 31.59
C LEU A 15 -8.71 -22.68 30.87
N VAL A 16 -8.13 -23.82 30.50
CA VAL A 16 -6.87 -23.88 29.75
C VAL A 16 -7.01 -23.22 28.38
N LEU A 17 -8.12 -23.48 27.67
CA LEU A 17 -8.42 -22.84 26.39
C LEU A 17 -8.58 -21.33 26.52
N LEU A 18 -9.28 -20.85 27.55
CA LEU A 18 -9.44 -19.41 27.79
C LEU A 18 -8.10 -18.72 28.06
N VAL A 19 -7.27 -19.30 28.92
CA VAL A 19 -5.94 -18.74 29.25
C VAL A 19 -5.04 -18.73 28.01
N SER A 20 -5.08 -19.80 27.22
CA SER A 20 -4.31 -19.90 25.97
C SER A 20 -4.75 -18.87 24.93
N LEU A 21 -6.05 -18.60 24.83
CA LEU A 21 -6.60 -17.59 23.93
C LEU A 21 -6.19 -16.17 24.35
N THR A 22 -6.18 -15.88 25.66
CA THR A 22 -5.72 -14.58 26.17
C THR A 22 -4.21 -14.37 26.01
N ALA A 23 -3.41 -15.44 25.99
CA ALA A 23 -1.97 -15.36 25.73
C ALA A 23 -1.65 -15.24 24.23
N GLY A 24 -2.54 -15.73 23.35
CA GLY A 24 -2.39 -15.68 21.89
C GLY A 24 -2.87 -14.38 21.23
N LEU A 25 -3.61 -13.54 21.96
CA LEU A 25 -3.94 -12.15 21.55
C LEU A 25 -2.69 -11.28 21.71
N ALA A 26 -1.64 -11.60 20.94
CA ALA A 26 -0.56 -10.67 20.70
C ALA A 26 -1.16 -9.36 20.18
N ALA A 27 -0.67 -8.24 20.70
CA ALA A 27 -1.07 -6.90 20.27
C ALA A 27 -1.17 -6.83 18.74
N PRO A 28 -2.13 -6.07 18.18
CA PRO A 28 -2.26 -5.94 16.74
C PRO A 28 -0.87 -5.61 16.18
N ALA A 29 -0.37 -6.46 15.28
CA ALA A 29 0.88 -6.20 14.59
C ALA A 29 0.69 -4.87 13.86
N ALA A 30 1.19 -3.78 14.45
CA ALA A 30 1.27 -2.51 13.77
C ALA A 30 2.21 -2.75 12.59
N ALA A 31 1.66 -2.69 11.37
CA ALA A 31 2.49 -2.64 10.19
C ALA A 31 3.38 -1.41 10.36
N ASP A 32 4.69 -1.62 10.54
CA ASP A 32 5.66 -0.53 10.39
C ASP A 32 5.66 -0.20 8.90
N PRO A 33 5.08 0.94 8.47
CA PRO A 33 5.04 1.29 7.05
C PRO A 33 6.44 1.55 6.48
N GLY A 34 7.47 1.53 7.34
CA GLY A 34 8.83 1.90 6.99
C GLY A 34 8.94 3.39 6.67
N THR A 35 10.15 3.82 6.38
CA THR A 35 10.38 5.15 5.80
C THR A 35 9.96 5.12 4.33
N LEU A 36 8.96 5.90 3.95
CA LEU A 36 8.58 6.10 2.56
C LEU A 36 9.79 6.65 1.78
N LYS A 37 10.38 5.82 0.92
CA LYS A 37 11.50 6.23 0.07
C LYS A 37 10.95 6.85 -1.20
N PHE A 38 10.80 8.16 -1.19
CA PHE A 38 10.54 8.92 -2.41
C PHE A 38 11.84 9.08 -3.19
N SER A 39 11.89 8.48 -4.37
CA SER A 39 13.00 8.63 -5.32
C SER A 39 12.69 9.79 -6.25
N THR A 40 13.68 10.64 -6.53
CA THR A 40 13.57 11.60 -7.63
C THR A 40 13.60 10.81 -8.95
N LEU A 41 12.46 10.72 -9.65
CA LEU A 41 12.42 10.14 -10.98
C LEU A 41 12.98 11.16 -11.98
N ALA A 42 13.96 10.77 -12.78
CA ALA A 42 14.42 11.61 -13.87
C ALA A 42 13.29 11.77 -14.89
N LEU A 43 12.99 13.01 -15.28
CA LEU A 43 11.95 13.28 -16.26
C LEU A 43 12.36 12.68 -17.61
N PRO A 44 11.46 11.98 -18.31
CA PRO A 44 11.76 11.43 -19.62
C PRO A 44 12.01 12.57 -20.60
N LYS A 45 13.16 12.50 -21.29
CA LYS A 45 13.52 13.43 -22.35
C LYS A 45 12.70 13.13 -23.60
N VAL A 46 12.20 14.17 -24.25
CA VAL A 46 11.45 14.09 -25.51
C VAL A 46 12.40 13.86 -26.68
N ASP A 47 13.60 14.42 -26.61
CA ASP A 47 14.60 14.37 -27.67
C ASP A 47 16.04 14.41 -27.13
N ALA A 48 16.99 14.29 -28.07
CA ALA A 48 18.43 14.35 -27.79
C ALA A 48 18.91 15.77 -27.40
N ASP A 49 18.09 16.79 -27.68
CA ASP A 49 18.38 18.20 -27.39
C ASP A 49 18.10 18.56 -25.92
N GLY A 50 17.55 17.61 -25.16
CA GLY A 50 17.33 17.75 -23.72
C GLY A 50 15.99 18.40 -23.38
N ASP A 51 15.04 18.40 -24.32
CA ASP A 51 13.68 18.83 -24.04
C ASP A 51 13.00 17.81 -23.15
N TYR A 52 12.27 18.26 -22.14
CA TYR A 52 11.49 17.40 -21.26
C TYR A 52 10.01 17.63 -21.54
N TRP A 53 9.19 16.59 -21.38
CA TRP A 53 7.74 16.74 -21.50
C TRP A 53 7.17 17.65 -20.41
N THR A 54 7.82 17.68 -19.26
CA THR A 54 7.55 18.61 -18.18
C THR A 54 8.86 19.30 -17.78
N TYR A 55 8.84 20.60 -17.60
CA TYR A 55 9.94 21.34 -16.99
C TYR A 55 9.66 21.53 -15.50
N SER A 56 10.70 21.91 -14.74
CA SER A 56 10.53 22.33 -13.35
C SER A 56 9.51 23.49 -13.30
N GLY A 57 8.40 23.28 -12.57
CA GLY A 57 7.29 24.24 -12.49
C GLY A 57 6.11 23.99 -13.43
N SER A 58 6.08 22.89 -14.19
CA SER A 58 4.91 22.52 -14.99
C SER A 58 3.78 22.00 -14.09
N ASP A 59 2.54 22.40 -14.39
CA ASP A 59 1.37 21.88 -13.69
C ASP A 59 1.03 20.47 -14.20
N VAL A 60 1.11 19.50 -13.29
CA VAL A 60 0.64 18.13 -13.54
C VAL A 60 -0.80 18.05 -13.08
N GLY A 61 -1.70 17.79 -14.02
CA GLY A 61 -3.12 17.62 -13.77
C GLY A 61 -3.45 16.26 -13.14
N ALA A 62 -4.69 15.79 -13.36
CA ALA A 62 -5.12 14.49 -12.84
C ALA A 62 -4.21 13.35 -13.34
N ILE A 63 -3.83 12.47 -12.41
CA ILE A 63 -3.10 11.23 -12.68
C ILE A 63 -4.08 10.08 -12.49
N ASP A 64 -4.14 9.19 -13.47
CA ASP A 64 -4.92 7.95 -13.42
C ASP A 64 -4.01 6.75 -13.63
N ILE A 65 -4.43 5.59 -13.14
CA ILE A 65 -3.69 4.33 -13.28
C ILE A 65 -4.59 3.35 -14.02
N SER A 66 -4.06 2.70 -15.05
CA SER A 66 -4.78 1.64 -15.77
C SER A 66 -5.27 0.54 -14.82
N PRO A 67 -6.34 -0.18 -15.18
CA PRO A 67 -6.83 -1.30 -14.38
C PRO A 67 -5.81 -2.44 -14.19
N ASP A 68 -4.81 -2.54 -15.08
CA ASP A 68 -3.70 -3.49 -14.95
C ASP A 68 -2.66 -3.07 -13.90
N GLY A 69 -2.69 -1.82 -13.43
CA GLY A 69 -1.77 -1.26 -12.44
C GLY A 69 -0.38 -0.93 -12.98
N GLU A 70 -0.13 -1.12 -14.27
CA GLU A 70 1.20 -0.97 -14.89
C GLU A 70 1.37 0.34 -15.66
N THR A 71 0.27 0.94 -16.11
CA THR A 71 0.29 2.17 -16.91
C THR A 71 -0.26 3.36 -16.12
N LEU A 72 0.55 4.40 -15.99
CA LEU A 72 0.11 5.69 -15.46
C LEU A 72 -0.28 6.60 -16.63
N PHE A 73 -1.37 7.33 -16.47
CA PHE A 73 -1.78 8.41 -17.37
C PHE A 73 -1.74 9.74 -16.61
N ALA A 74 -1.25 10.79 -17.26
CA ALA A 74 -1.18 12.12 -16.66
C ALA A 74 -1.61 13.20 -17.66
N ALA A 75 -2.46 14.12 -17.23
CA ALA A 75 -2.71 15.35 -17.97
C ALA A 75 -1.57 16.36 -17.72
N VAL A 76 -0.98 16.89 -18.78
CA VAL A 76 0.15 17.81 -18.73
C VAL A 76 -0.16 19.04 -19.57
N GLU A 77 0.06 20.23 -19.03
CA GLU A 77 -0.04 21.50 -19.74
C GLU A 77 1.34 21.91 -20.28
N LYS A 78 1.43 22.17 -21.59
CA LYS A 78 2.64 22.68 -22.24
C LYS A 78 2.28 23.85 -23.14
N GLY A 79 2.68 25.06 -22.74
CA GLY A 79 2.57 26.25 -23.57
C GLY A 79 1.13 26.67 -23.89
N GLY A 80 0.18 26.43 -22.99
CA GLY A 80 -1.23 26.75 -23.13
C GLY A 80 -2.12 25.58 -23.57
N ASP A 81 -1.52 24.44 -23.96
CA ASP A 81 -2.24 23.26 -24.45
C ASP A 81 -2.13 22.07 -23.50
N TRP A 82 -3.26 21.38 -23.27
CA TRP A 82 -3.34 20.18 -22.44
C TRP A 82 -3.17 18.91 -23.28
N GLN A 83 -2.34 17.99 -22.78
CA GLN A 83 -2.03 16.71 -23.42
C GLN A 83 -2.13 15.56 -22.41
N VAL A 84 -2.53 14.37 -22.87
CA VAL A 84 -2.51 13.15 -22.05
C VAL A 84 -1.24 12.37 -22.35
N MET A 85 -0.44 12.17 -21.31
CA MET A 85 0.76 11.35 -21.32
C MET A 85 0.49 9.97 -20.74
N LYS A 86 1.24 8.95 -21.16
CA LYS A 86 1.22 7.61 -20.58
C LYS A 86 2.61 7.13 -20.22
N SER A 87 2.74 6.30 -19.18
CA SER A 87 4.00 5.59 -18.88
C SER A 87 4.22 4.47 -19.90
N SER A 88 5.50 4.17 -20.16
CA SER A 88 5.96 3.09 -21.04
C SER A 88 6.66 2.00 -20.25
#